data_AF-A0A0A9WXP9-F1
#
_entry.id   AF-A0A0A9WXP9-F1
#
_cell.length_a   1.000
_cell.length_b   1.000
_cell.length_c   1.000
_cell.angle_alpha   90.00
_cell.angle_beta   90.00
_cell.angle_gamma   90.00
#
_symmetry.space_group_name_H-M   'P 1'
#
loop_
_entity.id
_entity.type
_entity.pdbx_description
1 polymer ?
#
loop_
_entity_poly.entity_id
_entity_poly.type
_entity_poly.pdbx_seq_one_letter_code
_entity_poly.pdbx_strand_id
1 'polypeptide(L)'
;MDKLVSDTSAMSHTMVDTSVDDVVGDLGPAFTSSAEACKGHIVQLVGRDSKPSDIAQVIILMLKSRSVEFWLETEGAKDKNQDPSHVPTPWNIENLVQAAKELNPKLNWSDVLLELDHSEFLVKDRHGLHLVIQTIRTGLVGKQFYGDLRFPVDHLYRPWKHTESQLSLITQILKNPDIFSFADYPFHSVSVDVLKAPPESENKEITCWRSMELIELVMHLAERGHYQEVHELIKVPIQHCPDVLMLGLLQISHTEGGAFRQEVLASLMPTFLGNHPNSAIILHTAWHTSHGYVKQIIMHSMADWYMRGDSDQSRLSRILDVAQDLKALSLLLNSPRLLL
;
A
#
# COMPACT_ATOMS: atom_id res chain seq x y z
N MET A 1 26.40 -6.09 69.01
CA MET A 1 25.30 -5.38 68.35
C MET A 1 25.93 -4.56 67.24
N ASP A 2 25.27 -4.45 66.10
CA ASP A 2 25.80 -4.03 64.77
C ASP A 2 26.55 -5.12 63.99
N LYS A 3 25.77 -5.96 63.31
CA LYS A 3 26.01 -6.53 61.97
C LYS A 3 24.90 -7.52 61.60
N LEU A 4 23.66 -7.04 61.49
CA LEU A 4 22.54 -7.89 61.05
C LEU A 4 21.46 -7.14 60.27
N VAL A 5 21.86 -6.13 59.48
CA VAL A 5 20.96 -5.44 58.54
C VAL A 5 21.75 -5.07 57.28
N SER A 6 22.06 -6.03 56.42
CA SER A 6 22.50 -5.73 55.03
C SER A 6 21.99 -6.69 53.96
N ASP A 7 21.23 -7.74 54.29
CA ASP A 7 21.00 -8.84 53.35
C ASP A 7 19.56 -8.97 52.84
N THR A 8 18.72 -7.94 52.97
CA THR A 8 17.32 -8.00 52.50
C THR A 8 16.92 -6.97 51.43
N SER A 9 17.86 -6.17 50.88
CA SER A 9 17.54 -5.23 49.79
C SER A 9 18.13 -5.57 48.41
N ALA A 10 18.88 -6.67 48.29
CA ALA A 10 19.54 -7.06 47.04
C ALA A 10 18.83 -8.17 46.25
N MET A 11 17.61 -8.58 46.66
CA MET A 11 16.85 -9.67 46.02
C MET A 11 15.48 -9.23 45.46
N SER A 12 15.31 -7.95 45.11
CA SER A 12 14.05 -7.46 44.55
C SER A 12 14.17 -6.62 43.27
N HIS A 13 15.30 -6.68 42.56
CA HIS A 13 15.46 -6.00 41.26
C HIS A 13 16.11 -6.89 40.19
N THR A 14 15.66 -8.14 40.12
CA THR A 14 15.95 -9.03 38.99
C THR A 14 14.69 -9.79 38.58
N MET A 15 13.55 -9.09 38.57
CA MET A 15 12.49 -9.48 37.64
C MET A 15 12.92 -8.92 36.30
N VAL A 16 13.37 -9.84 35.45
CA VAL A 16 13.67 -9.62 34.05
C VAL A 16 12.46 -8.90 33.45
N ASP A 17 12.63 -7.65 33.02
CA ASP A 17 11.81 -7.07 31.95
C ASP A 17 12.08 -7.96 30.73
N THR A 18 11.44 -9.14 30.68
CA THR A 18 11.34 -9.92 29.46
C THR A 18 10.52 -9.02 28.56
N SER A 19 11.17 -8.42 27.57
CA SER A 19 10.46 -7.45 26.74
C SER A 19 9.30 -8.20 26.09
N VAL A 20 8.15 -7.55 25.94
CA VAL A 20 6.94 -8.14 25.34
C VAL A 20 7.26 -8.76 23.96
N ASP A 21 8.29 -8.23 23.28
CA ASP A 21 8.85 -8.75 22.03
C ASP A 21 9.47 -10.16 22.18
N ASP A 22 10.09 -10.47 23.31
CA ASP A 22 10.78 -11.75 23.54
C ASP A 22 9.78 -12.90 23.72
N VAL A 23 8.60 -12.64 24.30
CA VAL A 23 7.61 -13.69 24.59
C VAL A 23 7.04 -14.32 23.31
N VAL A 24 6.67 -13.52 22.31
CA VAL A 24 6.12 -14.03 21.04
C VAL A 24 7.23 -14.64 20.18
N GLY A 25 8.45 -14.07 20.24
CA GLY A 25 9.63 -14.61 19.56
C GLY A 25 10.06 -15.98 20.09
N ASP A 26 10.08 -16.15 21.42
CA ASP A 26 10.52 -17.37 22.08
C ASP A 26 9.49 -18.51 21.98
N LEU A 27 8.20 -18.18 22.03
CA LEU A 27 7.12 -19.17 21.89
C LEU A 27 6.94 -19.60 20.43
N GLY A 28 7.14 -18.67 19.48
CA GLY A 28 6.93 -18.93 18.06
C GLY A 28 5.58 -19.61 17.77
N PRO A 29 5.51 -20.63 16.90
CA PRO A 29 4.26 -21.31 16.54
C PRO A 29 3.42 -21.79 17.74
N ALA A 30 4.08 -22.10 18.87
CA ALA A 30 3.42 -22.58 20.09
C ALA A 30 2.46 -21.53 20.69
N PHE A 31 2.68 -20.24 20.42
CA PHE A 31 1.81 -19.15 20.84
C PHE A 31 0.35 -19.37 20.41
N THR A 32 0.15 -19.95 19.22
CA THR A 32 -1.17 -20.23 18.64
C THR A 32 -1.53 -21.73 18.63
N SER A 33 -0.88 -22.55 19.46
CA SER A 33 -1.08 -24.02 19.47
C SER A 33 -2.52 -24.45 19.79
N SER A 34 -3.21 -23.73 20.69
CA SER A 34 -4.66 -23.84 20.92
C SER A 34 -5.26 -22.47 21.26
N ALA A 35 -6.59 -22.34 21.17
CA ALA A 35 -7.27 -21.12 21.57
C ALA A 35 -7.06 -20.79 23.06
N GLU A 36 -7.06 -21.80 23.95
CA GLU A 36 -6.83 -21.61 25.38
C GLU A 36 -5.40 -21.15 25.69
N ALA A 37 -4.40 -21.75 25.05
CA ALA A 37 -3.00 -21.35 25.23
C ALA A 37 -2.79 -19.92 24.72
N CYS A 38 -3.28 -19.63 23.51
CA CYS A 38 -3.19 -18.30 22.90
C CYS A 38 -3.87 -17.24 23.78
N LYS A 39 -5.05 -17.55 24.31
CA LYS A 39 -5.75 -16.69 25.27
C LYS A 39 -4.93 -16.42 26.53
N GLY A 40 -4.31 -17.46 27.08
CA GLY A 40 -3.41 -17.32 28.23
C GLY A 40 -2.25 -16.36 27.95
N HIS A 41 -1.62 -16.49 26.78
CA HIS A 41 -0.53 -15.62 26.36
C HIS A 41 -1.01 -14.18 26.10
N ILE A 42 -2.14 -13.98 25.40
CA ILE A 42 -2.71 -12.63 25.21
C ILE A 42 -2.95 -11.97 26.57
N VAL A 43 -3.54 -12.69 27.54
CA VAL A 43 -3.78 -12.14 28.88
C VAL A 43 -2.49 -11.78 29.61
N GLN A 44 -1.41 -12.53 29.40
CA GLN A 44 -0.10 -12.19 29.95
C GLN A 44 0.47 -10.91 29.34
N LEU A 45 0.23 -10.67 28.05
CA LEU A 45 0.76 -9.50 27.34
C LEU A 45 -0.06 -8.23 27.59
N VAL A 46 -1.39 -8.33 27.60
CA VAL A 46 -2.29 -7.15 27.53
C VAL A 46 -3.31 -7.08 28.66
N GLY A 47 -3.38 -8.10 29.52
CA GLY A 47 -4.37 -8.22 30.58
C GLY A 47 -5.69 -8.85 30.14
N ARG A 48 -6.68 -8.86 31.05
CA ARG A 48 -7.95 -9.58 30.85
C ARG A 48 -8.97 -8.85 29.97
N ASP A 49 -8.93 -7.53 29.93
CA ASP A 49 -9.89 -6.70 29.19
C ASP A 49 -9.28 -6.23 27.87
N SER A 50 -9.17 -7.14 26.90
CA SER A 50 -8.52 -6.86 25.62
C SER A 50 -9.28 -5.83 24.78
N LYS A 51 -8.57 -4.78 24.35
CA LYS A 51 -9.04 -3.73 23.45
C LYS A 51 -8.58 -3.99 22.01
N PRO A 52 -9.13 -3.28 21.00
CA PRO A 52 -8.65 -3.37 19.63
C PRO A 52 -7.14 -3.11 19.49
N SER A 53 -6.62 -2.12 20.21
CA SER A 53 -5.19 -1.77 20.25
C SER A 53 -4.31 -2.93 20.74
N ASP A 54 -4.82 -3.71 21.68
CA ASP A 54 -4.08 -4.82 22.28
C ASP A 54 -3.93 -5.98 21.29
N ILE A 55 -5.00 -6.26 20.53
CA ILE A 55 -4.96 -7.27 19.47
C ILE A 55 -4.09 -6.80 18.30
N ALA A 56 -4.14 -5.51 17.94
CA ALA A 56 -3.22 -4.93 16.97
C ALA A 56 -1.76 -5.08 17.42
N GLN A 57 -1.45 -4.85 18.69
CA GLN A 57 -0.11 -5.05 19.24
C GLN A 57 0.32 -6.52 19.15
N VAL A 58 -0.55 -7.49 19.46
CA VAL A 58 -0.24 -8.92 19.30
C VAL A 58 0.09 -9.25 17.85
N ILE A 59 -0.68 -8.72 16.88
CA ILE A 59 -0.39 -8.91 15.44
C ILE A 59 0.98 -8.32 15.08
N ILE A 60 1.32 -7.12 15.58
CA ILE A 60 2.61 -6.46 15.37
C ILE A 60 3.76 -7.29 15.95
N LEU A 61 3.61 -7.86 17.14
CA LEU A 61 4.60 -8.76 17.74
C LEU A 61 4.82 -10.01 16.90
N MET A 62 3.74 -10.60 16.38
CA MET A 62 3.81 -11.76 15.48
C MET A 62 4.51 -11.42 14.15
N LEU A 63 4.34 -10.19 13.63
CA LEU A 63 5.07 -9.71 12.45
C LEU A 63 6.57 -9.50 12.72
N LYS A 64 6.93 -9.08 13.93
CA LYS A 64 8.34 -8.89 14.35
C LYS A 64 9.06 -10.21 14.64
N SER A 65 8.31 -11.27 14.94
CA SER A 65 8.85 -12.56 15.32
C SER A 65 9.67 -13.20 14.19
N ARG A 66 10.91 -13.59 14.52
CA ARG A 66 11.80 -14.35 13.62
C ARG A 66 11.39 -15.82 13.48
N SER A 67 10.40 -16.28 14.25
CA SER A 67 9.94 -17.67 14.19
C SER A 67 9.39 -18.04 12.81
N VAL A 68 8.90 -17.06 12.04
CA VAL A 68 8.46 -17.30 10.65
C VAL A 68 9.61 -17.69 9.75
N GLU A 69 10.73 -16.96 9.79
CA GLU A 69 11.93 -17.24 8.99
C GLU A 69 12.47 -18.65 9.30
N PHE A 70 12.62 -18.96 10.59
CA PHE A 70 13.09 -20.28 11.04
C PHE A 70 12.12 -21.42 10.67
N TRP A 71 10.81 -21.19 10.80
CA TRP A 71 9.80 -22.20 10.44
C TRP A 71 9.76 -22.47 8.94
N LEU A 72 9.97 -21.44 8.09
CA LEU A 72 10.06 -21.62 6.64
C LEU A 72 11.28 -22.47 6.24
N GLU A 73 12.43 -22.29 6.90
CA GLU A 73 13.63 -23.08 6.65
C GLU A 73 13.49 -24.57 7.02
N THR A 74 12.63 -24.89 7.99
CA THR A 74 12.56 -26.22 8.61
C THR A 74 11.31 -27.03 8.23
N GLU A 75 10.15 -26.36 8.13
CA GLU A 75 8.83 -27.00 8.04
C GLU A 75 8.01 -26.51 6.84
N GLY A 76 8.06 -25.21 6.52
CA GLY A 76 7.27 -24.60 5.45
C GLY A 76 7.50 -25.21 4.06
N ALA A 77 8.69 -25.75 3.79
CA ALA A 77 9.02 -26.42 2.52
C ALA A 77 8.29 -27.76 2.30
N LYS A 78 7.65 -28.34 3.33
CA LYS A 78 6.91 -29.61 3.22
C LYS A 78 5.48 -29.42 2.74
N ASP A 79 4.93 -28.22 2.84
CA ASP A 79 3.57 -27.92 2.42
C ASP A 79 3.53 -27.59 0.92
N LYS A 80 3.12 -28.58 0.11
CA LYS A 80 3.03 -28.46 -1.34
C LYS A 80 1.60 -28.17 -1.82
N ASN A 81 0.87 -27.34 -1.07
CA ASN A 81 -0.44 -26.90 -1.54
C ASN A 81 -0.29 -26.07 -2.83
N GLN A 82 -1.05 -26.42 -3.87
CA GLN A 82 -0.93 -25.80 -5.21
C GLN A 82 -1.80 -24.55 -5.35
N ASP A 83 -2.62 -24.23 -4.36
CA ASP A 83 -3.42 -23.01 -4.35
C ASP A 83 -2.51 -21.80 -4.08
N PRO A 84 -2.38 -20.85 -5.03
CA PRO A 84 -1.55 -19.66 -4.84
C PRO A 84 -2.01 -18.79 -3.66
N SER A 85 -3.31 -18.83 -3.31
CA SER A 85 -3.86 -18.10 -2.17
C SER A 85 -3.52 -18.74 -0.81
N HIS A 86 -3.12 -20.01 -0.81
CA HIS A 86 -2.69 -20.70 0.40
C HIS A 86 -1.25 -20.31 0.73
N VAL A 87 -1.09 -19.55 1.81
CA VAL A 87 0.21 -19.15 2.32
C VAL A 87 0.49 -19.96 3.59
N PRO A 88 1.43 -20.92 3.56
CA PRO A 88 1.83 -21.63 4.76
C PRO A 88 2.25 -20.64 5.85
N THR A 89 1.69 -20.81 7.04
CA THR A 89 1.94 -19.93 8.18
C THR A 89 2.23 -20.76 9.42
N PRO A 90 3.23 -20.39 10.24
CA PRO A 90 3.44 -21.01 11.54
C PRO A 90 2.32 -20.67 12.54
N TRP A 91 1.59 -19.60 12.28
CA TRP A 91 0.55 -19.08 13.16
C TRP A 91 -0.80 -19.68 12.80
N ASN A 92 -1.48 -20.25 13.80
CA ASN A 92 -2.89 -20.62 13.67
C ASN A 92 -3.77 -19.39 13.93
N ILE A 93 -4.22 -18.77 12.85
CA ILE A 93 -5.03 -17.55 12.85
C ILE A 93 -6.42 -17.81 13.47
N GLU A 94 -6.98 -19.00 13.29
CA GLU A 94 -8.28 -19.35 13.87
C GLU A 94 -8.22 -19.36 15.40
N ASN A 95 -7.18 -19.97 15.96
CA ASN A 95 -6.93 -20.00 17.40
C ASN A 95 -6.71 -18.58 17.96
N LEU A 96 -5.96 -17.73 17.24
CA LEU A 96 -5.75 -16.33 17.62
C LEU A 96 -7.07 -15.55 17.67
N VAL A 97 -7.87 -15.65 16.60
CA VAL A 97 -9.16 -14.96 16.51
C VAL A 97 -10.16 -15.49 17.54
N GLN A 98 -10.20 -16.79 17.76
CA GLN A 98 -11.05 -17.43 18.77
C GLN A 98 -10.67 -16.93 20.17
N ALA A 99 -9.38 -16.97 20.51
CA ALA A 99 -8.87 -16.47 21.79
C ALA A 99 -9.24 -14.99 22.02
N ALA A 100 -9.05 -14.13 21.01
CA ALA A 100 -9.39 -12.71 21.07
C ALA A 100 -10.90 -12.50 21.29
N LYS A 101 -11.76 -13.26 20.59
CA LYS A 101 -13.22 -13.20 20.74
C LYS A 101 -13.69 -13.70 22.12
N GLU A 102 -13.03 -14.70 22.69
CA GLU A 102 -13.36 -15.18 24.02
C GLU A 102 -12.95 -14.22 25.14
N LEU A 103 -11.89 -13.43 24.92
CA LEU A 103 -11.49 -12.37 25.85
C LEU A 103 -12.43 -11.17 25.77
N ASN A 104 -12.79 -10.78 24.54
CA ASN A 104 -13.73 -9.68 24.32
C ASN A 104 -14.72 -10.02 23.19
N PRO A 105 -15.92 -10.56 23.52
CA PRO A 105 -16.94 -10.86 22.52
C PRO A 105 -17.47 -9.64 21.76
N LYS A 106 -17.24 -8.43 22.29
CA LYS A 106 -17.65 -7.16 21.67
C LYS A 106 -16.55 -6.52 20.82
N LEU A 107 -15.40 -7.19 20.67
CA LEU A 107 -14.28 -6.71 19.88
C LEU A 107 -14.71 -6.35 18.45
N ASN A 108 -14.33 -5.15 18.01
CA ASN A 108 -14.56 -4.69 16.66
C ASN A 108 -13.28 -4.83 15.84
N TRP A 109 -13.28 -5.74 14.87
CA TRP A 109 -12.13 -6.01 14.01
C TRP A 109 -11.82 -4.87 13.03
N SER A 110 -12.79 -4.00 12.73
CA SER A 110 -12.52 -2.76 12.03
C SER A 110 -11.64 -1.83 12.86
N ASP A 111 -11.87 -1.78 14.17
CA ASP A 111 -11.06 -0.98 15.08
C ASP A 111 -9.68 -1.62 15.29
N VAL A 112 -9.57 -2.95 15.22
CA VAL A 112 -8.25 -3.62 15.24
C VAL A 112 -7.42 -3.18 14.02
N LEU A 113 -8.02 -3.14 12.82
CA LEU A 113 -7.33 -2.64 11.62
C LEU A 113 -6.94 -1.17 11.75
N LEU A 114 -7.79 -0.34 12.36
CA LEU A 114 -7.49 1.07 12.65
C LEU A 114 -6.25 1.25 13.53
N GLU A 115 -6.10 0.40 14.54
CA GLU A 115 -5.00 0.44 15.51
C GLU A 115 -3.68 -0.16 14.98
N LEU A 116 -3.69 -0.77 13.78
CA LEU A 116 -2.45 -1.18 13.09
C LEU A 116 -1.64 0.02 12.57
N ASP A 117 -2.20 1.24 12.59
CA ASP A 117 -1.47 2.50 12.39
C ASP A 117 -0.56 2.78 13.59
N HIS A 118 0.54 2.03 13.66
CA HIS A 118 1.49 2.01 14.76
C HIS A 118 2.93 2.02 14.26
N SER A 119 3.84 2.70 14.97
CA SER A 119 5.23 2.89 14.53
C SER A 119 6.03 1.60 14.36
N GLU A 120 5.64 0.53 15.06
CA GLU A 120 6.29 -0.78 14.97
C GLU A 120 5.66 -1.73 13.96
N PHE A 121 4.53 -1.33 13.34
CA PHE A 121 3.89 -2.14 12.32
C PHE A 121 4.70 -2.10 11.02
N LEU A 122 5.16 -3.26 10.57
CA LEU A 122 5.90 -3.41 9.32
C LEU A 122 5.61 -4.75 8.64
N VAL A 123 5.15 -4.70 7.39
CA VAL A 123 4.91 -5.90 6.58
C VAL A 123 6.06 -6.10 5.61
N LYS A 124 6.94 -7.06 5.93
CA LYS A 124 8.18 -7.29 5.17
C LYS A 124 7.99 -8.19 3.96
N ASP A 125 7.03 -9.11 4.03
CA ASP A 125 6.86 -10.16 3.05
C ASP A 125 5.39 -10.60 2.91
N ARG A 126 5.22 -11.59 2.03
CA ARG A 126 3.94 -12.24 1.72
C ARG A 126 3.29 -12.91 2.94
N HIS A 127 4.07 -13.51 3.84
CA HIS A 127 3.55 -14.19 5.02
C HIS A 127 3.01 -13.18 6.05
N GLY A 128 3.72 -12.07 6.24
CA GLY A 128 3.24 -10.96 7.07
C GLY A 128 1.94 -10.37 6.52
N LEU A 129 1.85 -10.20 5.20
CA LEU A 129 0.60 -9.73 4.58
C LEU A 129 -0.54 -10.73 4.82
N HIS A 130 -0.28 -12.02 4.60
CA HIS A 130 -1.26 -13.07 4.86
C HIS A 130 -1.75 -13.05 6.31
N LEU A 131 -0.84 -12.98 7.28
CA LEU A 131 -1.17 -12.90 8.71
C LEU A 131 -2.12 -11.74 9.00
N VAL A 132 -1.80 -10.53 8.55
CA VAL A 132 -2.63 -9.34 8.81
C VAL A 132 -4.00 -9.48 8.15
N ILE A 133 -4.04 -9.71 6.84
CA ILE A 133 -5.29 -9.73 6.07
C ILE A 133 -6.20 -10.86 6.54
N GLN A 134 -5.65 -12.06 6.75
CA GLN A 134 -6.42 -13.22 7.14
C GLN A 134 -6.91 -13.11 8.59
N THR A 135 -6.13 -12.54 9.50
CA THR A 135 -6.58 -12.27 10.88
C THR A 135 -7.79 -11.34 10.90
N ILE A 136 -7.73 -10.23 10.16
CA ILE A 136 -8.85 -9.29 10.08
C ILE A 136 -10.08 -9.94 9.41
N ARG A 137 -9.90 -10.66 8.29
CA ARG A 137 -11.00 -11.39 7.61
C ARG A 137 -11.68 -12.40 8.54
N THR A 138 -10.92 -13.30 9.16
CA THR A 138 -11.45 -14.33 10.08
C THR A 138 -12.12 -13.70 11.31
N GLY A 139 -11.57 -12.57 11.78
CA GLY A 139 -12.19 -11.73 12.81
C GLY A 139 -13.61 -11.30 12.45
N LEU A 140 -13.78 -10.73 11.26
CA LEU A 140 -15.05 -10.20 10.75
C LEU A 140 -16.12 -11.29 10.50
N VAL A 141 -15.73 -12.47 10.02
CA VAL A 141 -16.64 -13.60 9.71
C VAL A 141 -17.45 -14.08 10.94
N GLY A 142 -16.98 -13.80 12.16
CA GLY A 142 -17.65 -14.23 13.41
C GLY A 142 -19.00 -13.56 13.71
N LYS A 143 -19.36 -12.46 13.03
CA LYS A 143 -20.66 -11.80 13.19
C LYS A 143 -21.66 -12.36 12.17
N GLN A 144 -22.11 -13.60 12.37
CA GLN A 144 -23.13 -14.27 11.55
C GLN A 144 -24.55 -13.66 11.63
N PHE A 145 -24.77 -12.55 12.33
CA PHE A 145 -26.12 -12.08 12.66
C PHE A 145 -26.58 -10.76 12.04
N TYR A 146 -25.71 -10.00 11.38
CA TYR A 146 -26.14 -8.82 10.60
C TYR A 146 -25.27 -8.70 9.35
N GLY A 147 -25.92 -8.54 8.20
CA GLY A 147 -25.32 -8.70 6.87
C GLY A 147 -24.08 -7.86 6.58
N ASP A 148 -23.33 -8.33 5.59
CA ASP A 148 -22.44 -7.53 4.73
C ASP A 148 -21.29 -6.78 5.45
N LEU A 149 -20.72 -7.34 6.52
CA LEU A 149 -19.42 -6.86 7.03
C LEU A 149 -18.30 -7.22 6.05
N ARG A 150 -18.23 -6.47 4.95
CA ARG A 150 -17.11 -6.50 4.01
C ARG A 150 -15.84 -6.01 4.70
N PHE A 151 -14.69 -6.47 4.21
CA PHE A 151 -13.40 -5.98 4.69
C PHE A 151 -13.38 -4.45 4.61
N PRO A 152 -13.02 -3.73 5.69
CA PRO A 152 -13.19 -2.29 5.76
C PRO A 152 -12.03 -1.56 5.09
N VAL A 153 -11.98 -1.66 3.75
CA VAL A 153 -10.88 -1.23 2.87
C VAL A 153 -10.55 0.27 3.00
N ASP A 154 -11.53 1.10 3.37
CA ASP A 154 -11.34 2.55 3.56
C ASP A 154 -10.26 2.88 4.60
N HIS A 155 -10.04 2.00 5.58
CA HIS A 155 -8.97 2.14 6.56
C HIS A 155 -7.57 1.97 5.98
N LEU A 156 -7.44 1.30 4.83
CA LEU A 156 -6.18 1.17 4.10
C LEU A 156 -5.89 2.42 3.26
N TYR A 157 -6.94 3.05 2.72
CA TYR A 157 -6.83 4.24 1.84
C TYR A 157 -6.59 5.54 2.61
N ARG A 158 -7.19 5.69 3.80
CA ARG A 158 -7.01 6.89 4.61
C ARG A 158 -5.52 7.12 4.91
N PRO A 159 -5.04 8.37 5.00
CA PRO A 159 -3.67 8.63 5.46
C PRO A 159 -3.44 8.12 6.88
N TRP A 160 -2.40 7.32 7.07
CA TRP A 160 -1.96 6.87 8.40
C TRP A 160 -1.04 7.90 9.05
N LYS A 161 -1.00 7.91 10.38
CA LYS A 161 -0.03 8.66 11.16
C LYS A 161 1.40 8.13 10.93
N HIS A 162 1.54 6.82 10.82
CA HIS A 162 2.81 6.14 10.57
C HIS A 162 2.91 5.74 9.09
N THR A 163 3.46 6.64 8.28
CA THR A 163 3.48 6.50 6.81
C THR A 163 4.38 5.36 6.33
N GLU A 164 5.46 5.03 7.04
CA GLU A 164 6.31 3.87 6.75
C GLU A 164 5.53 2.55 6.90
N SER A 165 4.77 2.44 7.98
CA SER A 165 3.89 1.30 8.27
C SER A 165 2.85 1.12 7.17
N GLN A 166 2.18 2.20 6.76
CA GLN A 166 1.22 2.17 5.65
C GLN A 166 1.90 1.77 4.34
N LEU A 167 3.03 2.38 3.99
CA LEU A 167 3.77 2.07 2.77
C LEU A 167 4.18 0.59 2.71
N SER A 168 4.63 0.01 3.82
CA SER A 168 5.00 -1.41 3.87
C SER A 168 3.82 -2.33 3.52
N LEU A 169 2.62 -2.01 4.04
CA LEU A 169 1.40 -2.75 3.75
C LEU A 169 0.97 -2.59 2.30
N ILE A 170 0.90 -1.35 1.80
CA ILE A 170 0.52 -1.07 0.41
C ILE A 170 1.49 -1.76 -0.56
N THR A 171 2.79 -1.71 -0.29
CA THR A 171 3.82 -2.37 -1.11
C THR A 171 3.58 -3.87 -1.19
N GLN A 172 3.29 -4.53 -0.07
CA GLN A 172 3.02 -5.98 -0.08
C GLN A 172 1.69 -6.32 -0.73
N ILE A 173 0.64 -5.50 -0.55
CA ILE A 173 -0.65 -5.67 -1.24
C ILE A 173 -0.46 -5.64 -2.75
N LEU A 174 0.25 -4.63 -3.27
CA LEU A 174 0.47 -4.48 -4.71
C LEU A 174 1.31 -5.63 -5.30
N LYS A 175 2.20 -6.23 -4.51
CA LYS A 175 3.01 -7.39 -4.92
C LYS A 175 2.28 -8.73 -4.84
N ASN A 176 1.18 -8.81 -4.08
CA ASN A 176 0.49 -10.07 -3.77
C ASN A 176 -1.04 -9.94 -3.95
N PRO A 177 -1.51 -9.66 -5.18
CA PRO A 177 -2.92 -9.39 -5.48
C PRO A 177 -3.85 -10.59 -5.21
N ASP A 178 -3.29 -11.80 -5.11
CA ASP A 178 -4.00 -13.04 -4.81
C ASP A 178 -4.31 -13.21 -3.30
N ILE A 179 -3.57 -12.53 -2.41
CA ILE A 179 -3.92 -12.43 -0.99
C ILE A 179 -4.95 -11.32 -0.79
N PHE A 180 -4.67 -10.15 -1.35
CA PHE A 180 -5.52 -8.97 -1.25
C PHE A 180 -5.31 -8.08 -2.46
N SER A 181 -6.40 -7.69 -3.13
CA SER A 181 -6.36 -6.68 -4.17
C SER A 181 -7.35 -5.57 -3.88
N PHE A 182 -6.92 -4.31 -4.05
CA PHE A 182 -7.83 -3.16 -4.05
C PHE A 182 -8.91 -3.27 -5.12
N ALA A 183 -8.64 -4.00 -6.22
CA ALA A 183 -9.61 -4.22 -7.29
C ALA A 183 -10.83 -5.07 -6.85
N ASP A 184 -10.71 -5.82 -5.75
CA ASP A 184 -11.78 -6.70 -5.26
C ASP A 184 -12.82 -5.97 -4.40
N TYR A 185 -12.61 -4.68 -4.13
CA TYR A 185 -13.48 -3.86 -3.28
C TYR A 185 -14.03 -2.66 -4.04
N PRO A 186 -15.14 -2.04 -3.58
CA PRO A 186 -15.62 -0.78 -4.16
C PRO A 186 -14.58 0.33 -4.02
N PHE A 187 -14.38 1.09 -5.09
CA PHE A 187 -13.50 2.28 -5.13
C PHE A 187 -14.05 3.30 -6.13
N HIS A 188 -13.64 4.56 -6.00
CA HIS A 188 -13.90 5.56 -7.04
C HIS A 188 -12.96 5.31 -8.22
N SER A 189 -13.52 4.86 -9.34
CA SER A 189 -12.72 4.55 -10.53
C SER A 189 -12.29 5.83 -11.26
N VAL A 190 -11.06 5.84 -11.77
CA VAL A 190 -10.61 6.80 -12.79
C VAL A 190 -11.60 6.77 -13.96
N SER A 191 -12.11 7.94 -14.37
CA SER A 191 -12.95 8.03 -15.57
C SER A 191 -12.08 7.84 -16.81
N VAL A 192 -12.36 6.76 -17.55
CA VAL A 192 -11.63 6.33 -18.75
C VAL A 192 -12.51 6.36 -20.00
N ASP A 193 -13.73 6.90 -19.89
CA ASP A 193 -14.76 6.89 -20.95
C ASP A 193 -14.32 7.61 -22.23
N VAL A 194 -13.35 8.51 -22.11
CA VAL A 194 -12.77 9.26 -23.23
C VAL A 194 -11.82 8.40 -24.08
N LEU A 195 -11.26 7.32 -23.52
CA LEU A 195 -10.24 6.52 -24.21
C LEU A 195 -10.81 5.81 -25.44
N LYS A 196 -10.02 5.78 -26.53
CA LYS A 196 -10.41 5.10 -27.77
C LYS A 196 -10.13 3.60 -27.71
N ALA A 197 -8.96 3.25 -27.16
CA ALA A 197 -8.61 1.88 -26.85
C ALA A 197 -8.92 1.63 -25.35
N PRO A 198 -9.70 0.61 -25.01
CA PRO A 198 -10.03 0.32 -23.62
C PRO A 198 -8.76 -0.09 -22.86
N PRO A 199 -8.60 0.37 -21.61
CA PRO A 199 -7.47 -0.04 -20.79
C PRO A 199 -7.63 -1.50 -20.35
N GLU A 200 -6.51 -2.15 -20.04
CA GLU A 200 -6.50 -3.53 -19.54
C GLU A 200 -7.33 -3.67 -18.26
N SER A 201 -8.10 -4.76 -18.16
CA SER A 201 -9.10 -4.97 -17.10
C SER A 201 -9.09 -6.38 -16.48
N GLU A 202 -8.32 -7.32 -17.04
CA GLU A 202 -8.29 -8.71 -16.54
C GLU A 202 -7.22 -8.90 -15.46
N ASN A 203 -6.06 -8.24 -15.59
CA ASN A 203 -4.99 -8.34 -14.61
C ASN A 203 -5.30 -7.47 -13.37
N LYS A 204 -5.40 -8.10 -12.20
CA LYS A 204 -5.64 -7.42 -10.92
C LYS A 204 -4.51 -6.47 -10.51
N GLU A 205 -3.28 -6.75 -10.91
CA GLU A 205 -2.12 -5.86 -10.67
C GLU A 205 -2.25 -4.52 -11.40
N ILE A 206 -2.98 -4.52 -12.53
CA ILE A 206 -3.26 -3.33 -13.33
C ILE A 206 -4.56 -2.68 -12.87
N THR A 207 -5.58 -3.49 -12.60
CA THR A 207 -6.92 -3.01 -12.27
C THR A 207 -6.97 -2.23 -10.96
N CYS A 208 -6.11 -2.55 -9.98
CA CYS A 208 -6.06 -1.79 -8.72
C CYS A 208 -5.72 -0.30 -8.94
N TRP A 209 -4.93 0.02 -9.96
CA TRP A 209 -4.57 1.41 -10.32
C TRP A 209 -5.71 2.21 -10.95
N ARG A 210 -6.88 1.60 -11.14
CA ARG A 210 -8.10 2.36 -11.45
C ARG A 210 -8.68 3.05 -10.23
N SER A 211 -8.28 2.68 -9.01
CA SER A 211 -8.74 3.35 -7.79
C SER A 211 -8.09 4.73 -7.64
N MET A 212 -8.93 5.77 -7.62
CA MET A 212 -8.48 7.13 -7.32
C MET A 212 -7.86 7.23 -5.92
N GLU A 213 -8.41 6.51 -4.94
CA GLU A 213 -7.92 6.48 -3.57
C GLU A 213 -6.52 5.89 -3.48
N LEU A 214 -6.22 4.83 -4.24
CA LEU A 214 -4.87 4.26 -4.31
C LEU A 214 -3.90 5.28 -4.91
N ILE A 215 -4.26 5.92 -6.04
CA ILE A 215 -3.39 6.91 -6.67
C ILE A 215 -3.13 8.08 -5.72
N GLU A 216 -4.17 8.63 -5.10
CA GLU A 216 -4.05 9.74 -4.13
C GLU A 216 -3.21 9.36 -2.91
N LEU A 217 -3.41 8.16 -2.36
CA LEU A 217 -2.61 7.67 -1.24
C LEU A 217 -1.13 7.57 -1.61
N VAL A 218 -0.82 7.00 -2.77
CA VAL A 218 0.57 6.84 -3.23
C VAL A 218 1.21 8.21 -3.47
N MET A 219 0.49 9.18 -4.06
CA MET A 219 0.94 10.57 -4.15
C MET A 219 1.21 11.18 -2.77
N HIS A 220 0.29 10.97 -1.82
CA HIS A 220 0.43 11.46 -0.45
C HIS A 220 1.68 10.91 0.25
N LEU A 221 1.95 9.61 0.11
CA LEU A 221 3.12 8.97 0.72
C LEU A 221 4.45 9.53 0.18
N ALA A 222 4.53 9.83 -1.11
CA ALA A 222 5.72 10.44 -1.70
C ALA A 222 6.02 11.82 -1.09
N GLU A 223 4.97 12.63 -0.88
CA GLU A 223 5.09 13.95 -0.23
C GLU A 223 5.42 13.86 1.27
N ARG A 224 5.28 12.68 1.87
CA ARG A 224 5.59 12.41 3.28
C ARG A 224 6.98 11.80 3.52
N GLY A 225 7.85 11.82 2.51
CA GLY A 225 9.25 11.41 2.64
C GLY A 225 9.59 10.05 2.04
N HIS A 226 8.62 9.36 1.44
CA HIS A 226 8.80 8.01 0.85
C HIS A 226 8.98 8.06 -0.67
N TYR A 227 9.79 9.01 -1.13
CA TYR A 227 9.88 9.37 -2.55
C TYR A 227 10.38 8.22 -3.43
N GLN A 228 11.42 7.51 -2.99
CA GLN A 228 12.09 6.47 -3.80
C GLN A 228 11.24 5.20 -3.86
N GLU A 229 10.67 4.82 -2.73
CA GLU A 229 9.81 3.65 -2.59
C GLU A 229 8.54 3.82 -3.43
N VAL A 230 7.92 5.00 -3.38
CA VAL A 230 6.75 5.30 -4.20
C VAL A 230 7.09 5.30 -5.69
N HIS A 231 8.29 5.79 -6.08
CA HIS A 231 8.77 5.67 -7.46
C HIS A 231 8.80 4.22 -7.93
N GLU A 232 9.30 3.30 -7.11
CA GLU A 232 9.29 1.86 -7.43
C GLU A 232 7.88 1.31 -7.63
N LEU A 233 6.91 1.74 -6.80
CA LEU A 233 5.50 1.31 -6.95
C LEU A 233 4.89 1.80 -8.26
N ILE A 234 5.18 3.04 -8.67
CA ILE A 234 4.58 3.68 -9.85
C ILE A 234 5.17 3.18 -11.18
N LYS A 235 6.31 2.48 -11.17
CA LYS A 235 6.85 1.86 -12.41
C LYS A 235 5.83 0.93 -13.07
N VAL A 236 5.08 0.16 -12.28
CA VAL A 236 4.06 -0.76 -12.79
C VAL A 236 3.00 -0.03 -13.62
N PRO A 237 2.27 0.97 -13.08
CA PRO A 237 1.27 1.68 -13.87
C PRO A 237 1.88 2.55 -14.99
N ILE A 238 3.11 3.07 -14.86
CA ILE A 238 3.80 3.75 -15.98
C ILE A 238 4.01 2.79 -17.16
N GLN A 239 4.37 1.54 -16.89
CA GLN A 239 4.69 0.57 -17.91
C GLN A 239 3.44 -0.11 -18.51
N HIS A 240 2.46 -0.43 -17.66
CA HIS A 240 1.35 -1.33 -18.02
C HIS A 240 0.01 -0.61 -18.24
N CYS A 241 -0.23 0.53 -17.60
CA CYS A 241 -1.45 1.32 -17.78
C CYS A 241 -1.21 2.84 -17.71
N PRO A 242 -0.29 3.37 -18.55
CA PRO A 242 0.09 4.78 -18.49
C PRO A 242 -1.09 5.73 -18.72
N ASP A 243 -2.09 5.31 -19.48
CA ASP A 243 -3.29 6.09 -19.77
C ASP A 243 -4.22 6.21 -18.56
N VAL A 244 -4.44 5.12 -17.83
CA VAL A 244 -5.18 5.12 -16.56
C VAL A 244 -4.46 6.01 -15.55
N LEU A 245 -3.14 5.86 -15.39
CA LEU A 245 -2.37 6.67 -14.47
C LEU A 245 -2.41 8.17 -14.84
N MET A 246 -2.19 8.49 -16.12
CA MET A 246 -2.24 9.89 -16.59
C MET A 246 -3.61 10.51 -16.31
N LEU A 247 -4.70 9.82 -16.65
CA LEU A 247 -6.06 10.32 -16.39
C LEU A 247 -6.36 10.46 -14.91
N GLY A 248 -5.96 9.48 -14.09
CA GLY A 248 -6.11 9.56 -12.63
C GLY A 248 -5.38 10.76 -12.05
N LEU A 249 -4.11 10.95 -12.43
CA LEU A 249 -3.32 12.11 -12.03
C LEU A 249 -3.86 13.44 -12.54
N LEU A 250 -4.68 13.49 -13.59
CA LEU A 250 -5.35 14.72 -14.02
C LEU A 250 -6.64 15.00 -13.24
N GLN A 251 -7.26 13.97 -12.65
CA GLN A 251 -8.56 14.05 -11.96
C GLN A 251 -8.44 14.38 -10.47
N ILE A 252 -7.25 14.24 -9.87
CA ILE A 252 -7.01 14.58 -8.46
C ILE A 252 -7.27 16.08 -8.21
N SER A 253 -8.30 16.38 -7.43
CA SER A 253 -8.80 17.75 -7.22
C SER A 253 -8.19 18.46 -6.01
N HIS A 254 -7.74 17.72 -4.99
CA HIS A 254 -7.45 18.27 -3.66
C HIS A 254 -5.97 18.53 -3.36
N THR A 255 -5.06 17.98 -4.15
CA THR A 255 -3.62 18.21 -4.01
C THR A 255 -3.19 19.31 -4.97
N GLU A 256 -2.88 20.51 -4.45
CA GLU A 256 -2.17 21.54 -5.22
C GLU A 256 -0.96 20.87 -5.87
N GLY A 257 -0.88 20.86 -7.21
CA GLY A 257 -0.06 19.92 -7.98
C GLY A 257 1.33 19.66 -7.40
N GLY A 258 1.45 18.63 -6.55
CA GLY A 258 2.67 18.35 -5.82
C GLY A 258 3.85 18.10 -6.74
N ALA A 259 5.06 18.40 -6.29
CA ALA A 259 6.27 18.23 -7.09
C ALA A 259 6.37 16.80 -7.65
N PHE A 260 6.03 15.80 -6.83
CA PHE A 260 6.01 14.40 -7.25
C PHE A 260 4.97 14.12 -8.33
N ARG A 261 3.73 14.61 -8.16
CA ARG A 261 2.67 14.49 -9.19
C ARG A 261 3.09 15.12 -10.50
N GLN A 262 3.72 16.30 -10.47
CA GLN A 262 4.24 16.96 -11.67
C GLN A 262 5.35 16.14 -12.34
N GLU A 263 6.25 15.54 -11.55
CA GLU A 263 7.31 14.67 -12.07
C GLU A 263 6.74 13.43 -12.75
N VAL A 264 5.77 12.74 -12.13
CA VAL A 264 5.13 11.56 -12.72
C VAL A 264 4.34 11.93 -13.99
N LEU A 265 3.63 13.06 -13.99
CA LEU A 265 2.98 13.57 -15.20
C LEU A 265 4.01 13.83 -16.32
N ALA A 266 5.16 14.43 -16.00
CA ALA A 266 6.22 14.69 -16.96
C ALA A 266 6.87 13.40 -17.48
N SER A 267 7.04 12.37 -16.63
CA SER A 267 7.62 11.09 -17.01
C SER A 267 6.71 10.27 -17.94
N LEU A 268 5.40 10.50 -17.88
CA LEU A 268 4.40 9.88 -18.77
C LEU A 268 4.32 10.55 -20.15
N MET A 269 4.71 11.83 -20.28
CA MET A 269 4.57 12.58 -21.54
C MET A 269 5.26 11.92 -22.74
N PRO A 270 6.50 11.39 -22.66
CA PRO A 270 7.15 10.74 -23.78
C PRO A 270 6.33 9.60 -24.40
N THR A 271 5.58 8.84 -23.59
CA THR A 271 4.70 7.76 -24.05
C THR A 271 3.60 8.31 -24.96
N PHE A 272 2.99 9.43 -24.59
CA PHE A 272 1.88 10.02 -25.35
C PHE A 272 2.32 10.92 -26.49
N LEU A 273 3.52 11.52 -26.43
CA LEU A 273 4.12 12.20 -27.57
C LEU A 273 4.53 11.21 -28.67
N GLY A 274 4.84 9.96 -28.29
CA GLY A 274 5.03 8.84 -29.20
C GLY A 274 3.74 8.31 -29.84
N ASN A 275 3.74 7.01 -30.13
CA ASN A 275 2.71 6.33 -30.94
C ASN A 275 1.67 5.57 -30.10
N HIS A 276 1.36 6.02 -28.88
CA HIS A 276 0.36 5.35 -28.05
C HIS A 276 -1.06 5.50 -28.66
N PRO A 277 -1.90 4.44 -28.66
CA PRO A 277 -3.24 4.50 -29.29
C PRO A 277 -4.14 5.58 -28.70
N ASN A 278 -3.98 5.88 -27.42
CA ASN A 278 -4.75 6.91 -26.71
C ASN A 278 -4.07 8.29 -26.66
N SER A 279 -2.93 8.51 -27.35
CA SER A 279 -2.16 9.76 -27.30
C SER A 279 -3.00 11.02 -27.53
N ALA A 280 -3.76 11.07 -28.63
CA ALA A 280 -4.48 12.28 -29.02
C ALA A 280 -5.52 12.70 -27.96
N ILE A 281 -6.29 11.75 -27.42
CA ILE A 281 -7.32 12.07 -26.44
C ILE A 281 -6.73 12.42 -25.07
N ILE A 282 -5.64 11.76 -24.68
CA ILE A 282 -4.96 12.04 -23.42
C ILE A 282 -4.32 13.42 -23.44
N LEU A 283 -3.58 13.76 -24.50
CA LEU A 283 -2.97 15.08 -24.65
C LEU A 283 -4.04 16.17 -24.73
N HIS A 284 -5.15 15.92 -25.44
CA HIS A 284 -6.28 16.85 -25.46
C HIS A 284 -6.88 17.07 -24.06
N THR A 285 -7.10 16.00 -23.30
CA THR A 285 -7.64 16.07 -21.93
C THR A 285 -6.66 16.79 -21.00
N ALA A 286 -5.38 16.45 -21.06
CA ALA A 286 -4.30 17.07 -20.29
C ALA A 286 -4.14 18.57 -20.61
N TRP A 287 -4.32 18.97 -21.87
CA TRP A 287 -4.24 20.37 -22.26
C TRP A 287 -5.41 21.21 -21.75
N HIS A 288 -6.59 20.62 -21.62
CA HIS A 288 -7.83 21.31 -21.22
C HIS A 288 -8.18 21.14 -19.73
N THR A 289 -7.33 20.48 -18.95
CA THR A 289 -7.49 20.41 -17.49
C THR A 289 -7.49 21.80 -16.85
N SER A 290 -8.15 21.93 -15.70
CA SER A 290 -8.12 23.15 -14.87
C SER A 290 -6.75 23.40 -14.24
N HIS A 291 -5.90 22.37 -14.16
CA HIS A 291 -4.56 22.46 -13.60
C HIS A 291 -3.58 23.19 -14.55
N GLY A 292 -3.43 24.50 -14.38
CA GLY A 292 -2.61 25.33 -15.27
C GLY A 292 -1.14 24.89 -15.43
N TYR A 293 -0.55 24.23 -14.43
CA TYR A 293 0.81 23.70 -14.50
C TYR A 293 0.97 22.56 -15.51
N VAL A 294 -0.11 21.82 -15.83
CA VAL A 294 -0.06 20.68 -16.77
C VAL A 294 0.28 21.15 -18.18
N LYS A 295 -0.23 22.32 -18.60
CA LYS A 295 0.16 22.93 -19.89
C LYS A 295 1.65 23.20 -19.94
N GLN A 296 2.23 23.70 -18.84
CA GLN A 296 3.68 23.92 -18.75
C GLN A 296 4.42 22.59 -18.86
N ILE A 297 3.99 21.54 -18.17
CA ILE A 297 4.59 20.21 -18.28
C ILE A 297 4.58 19.74 -19.74
N ILE A 298 3.44 19.79 -20.43
CA ILE A 298 3.33 19.37 -21.84
C ILE A 298 4.33 20.13 -22.72
N MET A 299 4.40 21.46 -22.60
CA MET A 299 5.32 22.27 -23.41
C MET A 299 6.79 21.96 -23.12
N HIS A 300 7.17 21.77 -21.85
CA HIS A 300 8.53 21.40 -21.48
C HIS A 300 8.87 19.98 -21.96
N SER A 301 7.95 19.04 -21.80
CA SER A 301 8.14 17.66 -22.28
C SER A 301 8.27 17.59 -23.80
N MET A 302 7.57 18.42 -24.58
CA MET A 302 7.78 18.51 -26.03
C MET A 302 9.20 18.95 -26.38
N ALA A 303 9.71 20.00 -25.71
CA ALA A 303 11.08 20.49 -25.91
C ALA A 303 12.12 19.43 -25.52
N ASP A 304 11.98 18.83 -24.34
CA ASP A 304 12.88 17.78 -23.85
C ASP A 304 12.87 16.55 -24.77
N TRP A 305 11.69 16.15 -25.25
CA TRP A 305 11.53 14.99 -26.12
C TRP A 305 12.18 15.21 -27.50
N TYR A 306 12.16 16.45 -28.00
CA TYR A 306 12.90 16.85 -29.20
C TYR A 306 14.42 16.80 -28.96
N MET A 307 14.91 17.41 -27.88
CA MET A 307 16.35 17.52 -27.59
C MET A 307 17.04 16.18 -27.30
N ARG A 308 16.31 15.18 -26.81
CA ARG A 308 16.85 13.83 -26.56
C ARG A 308 17.03 12.97 -27.82
N GLY A 309 16.56 13.44 -28.98
CA GLY A 309 16.66 12.69 -30.24
C GLY A 309 17.84 13.17 -31.07
N ASP A 310 18.56 12.23 -31.70
CA ASP A 310 19.51 12.57 -32.75
C ASP A 310 18.75 13.13 -33.97
N SER A 311 18.56 14.46 -34.00
CA SER A 311 18.10 15.22 -35.18
C SER A 311 16.89 14.64 -35.91
N ASP A 312 15.90 14.16 -35.16
CA ASP A 312 14.81 13.36 -35.72
C ASP A 312 13.68 14.27 -36.22
N GLN A 313 13.69 14.61 -37.52
CA GLN A 313 12.62 15.38 -38.18
C GLN A 313 11.22 14.80 -37.90
N SER A 314 11.14 13.49 -37.63
CA SER A 314 9.89 12.82 -37.27
C SER A 314 9.30 13.30 -35.94
N ARG A 315 10.13 13.56 -34.92
CA ARG A 315 9.69 14.09 -33.62
C ARG A 315 9.21 15.52 -33.73
N LEU A 316 9.92 16.34 -34.50
CA LEU A 316 9.50 17.72 -34.77
C LEU A 316 8.15 17.74 -35.50
N SER A 317 7.99 16.94 -36.55
CA SER A 317 6.70 16.80 -37.24
C SER A 317 5.60 16.39 -36.27
N ARG A 318 5.85 15.38 -35.44
CA ARG A 318 4.89 14.91 -34.45
C ARG A 318 4.52 15.98 -33.42
N ILE A 319 5.49 16.75 -32.91
CA ILE A 319 5.23 17.86 -31.99
C ILE A 319 4.35 18.92 -32.66
N LEU A 320 4.62 19.27 -33.92
CA LEU A 320 3.83 20.24 -34.67
C LEU A 320 2.40 19.74 -34.91
N ASP A 321 2.23 18.47 -35.26
CA ASP A 321 0.90 17.85 -35.42
C ASP A 321 0.10 17.92 -34.12
N VAL A 322 0.71 17.50 -33.00
CA VAL A 322 0.08 17.57 -31.67
C VAL A 322 -0.25 19.02 -31.29
N ALA A 323 0.69 19.95 -31.50
CA ALA A 323 0.48 21.36 -31.22
C ALA A 323 -0.67 21.97 -32.04
N GLN A 324 -0.81 21.55 -33.29
CA GLN A 324 -1.90 21.95 -34.17
C GLN A 324 -3.24 21.42 -33.66
N ASP A 325 -3.31 20.13 -33.31
CA ASP A 325 -4.50 19.48 -32.77
C ASP A 325 -4.97 20.14 -31.46
N LEU A 326 -4.03 20.52 -30.59
CA LEU A 326 -4.30 21.24 -29.34
C LEU A 326 -4.60 22.73 -29.53
N LYS A 327 -4.52 23.24 -30.77
CA LYS A 327 -4.61 24.68 -31.10
C LYS A 327 -3.60 25.52 -30.29
N ALA A 328 -2.42 24.94 -30.03
CA ALA A 328 -1.37 25.47 -29.19
C ALA A 328 -0.18 26.06 -29.96
N LEU A 329 -0.17 25.97 -31.30
CA LEU A 329 0.94 26.41 -32.14
C LEU A 329 1.42 27.84 -31.83
N SER A 330 0.50 28.79 -31.69
CA SER A 330 0.84 30.18 -31.37
C SER A 330 1.45 30.34 -29.97
N LEU A 331 1.09 29.48 -29.02
CA LEU A 331 1.67 29.51 -27.67
C LEU A 331 3.07 28.88 -27.64
N LEU A 332 3.26 27.80 -28.40
CA LEU A 332 4.55 27.11 -28.51
C LEU A 332 5.59 27.97 -29.26
N LEU A 333 5.21 28.60 -30.38
CA LEU A 333 6.11 29.45 -31.18
C LEU A 333 6.53 30.73 -30.45
N ASN A 334 5.71 31.23 -29.53
CA ASN A 334 6.00 32.41 -28.73
C ASN A 334 6.66 32.07 -27.37
N SER A 335 6.92 30.79 -27.08
CA SER A 335 7.58 30.37 -25.85
C SER A 335 9.10 30.55 -25.98
N PRO A 336 9.76 31.33 -25.10
CA PRO A 336 11.19 31.65 -25.21
C PRO A 336 12.13 30.44 -25.18
N ARG A 337 11.66 29.27 -24.72
CA ARG A 337 12.48 28.07 -24.49
C ARG A 337 12.52 27.07 -25.65
N LEU A 338 11.71 27.25 -26.70
CA LEU A 338 11.75 26.39 -27.92
C LEU A 338 12.61 27.00 -29.04
N LEU A 339 13.07 28.24 -28.87
CA LEU A 339 13.91 28.99 -29.83
C LEU A 339 15.40 29.03 -29.44
N LEU A 340 15.79 28.28 -28.40
CA LEU A 340 17.16 28.02 -27.98
C LEU A 340 17.35 26.51 -27.91
#